data_AF-Q0CNI3-F1
#
_entry.id   AF-Q0CNI3-F1
#
_cell.length_a   1.000
_cell.length_b   1.000
_cell.length_c   1.000
_cell.angle_alpha   90.00
_cell.angle_beta   90.00
_cell.angle_gamma   90.00
#
_symmetry.space_group_name_H-M   'P 1'
#
loop_
_entity.id
_entity.type
_entity.pdbx_description
1 polymer ?
#
loop_
_entity_poly.entity_id
_entity_poly.type
_entity_poly.pdbx_seq_one_letter_code
_entity_poly.pdbx_strand_id
1 'polypeptide(L)'
;MPSQDSPFESLPNELLDEIIAGLATSPPSISKLHQPPTARIARCDTRDLKNLSLTSSRLREVVIPRLFAHVSFDLQDVDEFLAFVHAWNLSPYVTSIVVKGRHSPNNREDPFWWRRVLSQLQPLRITVLAPPTFIGAMMGTQIMDGHSWAFQVPFQIVQVERDVQDAGTISKLQLEKASSLLEAGVWSSLLFNESSSLKAYNHYEYFLFQVPSLFSKWGSVASIKPRRERLSLSHSLSTLTSFRYTAVFPFYNHVKLVLNVVELMTNLRSLSVQLAPCENDKATEIEQRGSMDPSDPWMELATGYSLIAHAVRDLGVRGCLMTFSTSDYALDALRPELSGILGDILDNSGWVHDNRGTWCKRSGASNALGSSSPASLLPAA
;
A
#
# COMPACT_ATOMS: atom_id res chain seq x y z
N MET A 1 20.12 -46.93 27.96
CA MET A 1 20.91 -46.52 26.78
C MET A 1 20.68 -45.04 26.59
N PRO A 2 21.72 -44.18 26.57
CA PRO A 2 21.50 -42.77 26.33
C PRO A 2 20.97 -42.62 24.90
N SER A 3 19.83 -41.96 24.76
CA SER A 3 19.29 -41.54 23.46
C SER A 3 20.39 -40.76 22.75
N GLN A 4 20.86 -41.26 21.60
CA GLN A 4 21.72 -40.46 20.74
C GLN A 4 20.88 -39.27 20.29
N ASP A 5 21.19 -38.09 20.85
CA ASP A 5 20.61 -36.83 20.40
C ASP A 5 20.79 -36.76 18.89
N SER A 6 19.72 -36.44 18.18
CA SER A 6 19.77 -36.37 16.73
C SER A 6 20.87 -35.38 16.31
N PRO A 7 21.61 -35.62 15.22
CA PRO A 7 22.65 -34.67 14.76
C PRO A 7 22.08 -33.29 14.43
N PHE A 8 20.77 -33.17 14.29
CA PHE A 8 20.07 -31.90 14.15
C PHE A 8 19.93 -31.16 15.49
N GLU A 9 19.77 -31.90 16.59
CA GLU A 9 19.72 -31.35 17.95
C GLU A 9 21.11 -31.02 18.53
N SER A 10 22.20 -31.40 17.86
CA SER A 10 23.55 -30.96 18.22
C SER A 10 23.99 -29.67 17.53
N LEU A 11 23.22 -29.15 16.56
CA LEU A 11 23.51 -27.89 15.89
C LEU A 11 23.35 -26.70 16.85
N PRO A 12 24.20 -25.65 16.78
CA PRO A 12 23.98 -24.37 17.46
C PRO A 12 22.69 -23.66 17.01
N ASN A 13 22.15 -22.78 17.86
CA ASN A 13 20.90 -22.06 17.56
C ASN A 13 21.02 -21.15 16.34
N GLU A 14 22.21 -20.62 16.06
CA GLU A 14 22.48 -19.74 14.93
C GLU A 14 22.35 -20.49 13.60
N LEU A 15 22.85 -21.74 13.55
CA LEU A 15 22.71 -22.59 12.35
C LEU A 15 21.27 -23.06 12.17
N LEU A 16 20.56 -23.32 13.27
CA LEU A 16 19.13 -23.62 13.21
C LEU A 16 18.34 -22.42 12.71
N ASP A 17 18.63 -21.20 13.17
CA ASP A 17 17.96 -19.99 12.70
C ASP A 17 18.21 -19.74 11.21
N GLU A 18 19.41 -19.99 10.70
CA GLU A 18 19.73 -19.88 9.27
C GLU A 18 18.94 -20.91 8.43
N ILE A 19 18.84 -22.17 8.90
CA ILE A 19 18.01 -23.20 8.25
C ILE A 19 16.54 -22.75 8.24
N ILE A 20 16.04 -22.25 9.37
CA ILE A 20 14.66 -21.76 9.51
C ILE A 20 14.42 -20.55 8.60
N ALA A 21 15.41 -19.66 8.46
CA ALA A 21 15.34 -18.53 7.54
C ALA A 21 15.18 -18.99 6.09
N GLY A 22 15.87 -20.06 5.69
CA GLY A 22 15.69 -20.67 4.36
C GLY A 22 14.31 -21.30 4.12
N LEU A 23 13.60 -21.67 5.19
CA LEU A 23 12.22 -22.18 5.13
C LEU A 23 11.16 -21.09 5.23
N ALA A 24 11.54 -19.90 5.73
CA ALA A 24 10.62 -18.79 5.89
C ALA A 24 10.25 -18.21 4.52
N THR A 25 8.95 -18.06 4.28
CA THR A 25 8.44 -17.40 3.08
C THR A 25 8.02 -15.97 3.41
N SER A 26 8.17 -15.06 2.44
CA SER A 26 7.62 -13.71 2.58
C SER A 26 6.10 -13.80 2.79
N PRO A 27 5.52 -12.94 3.65
CA PRO A 27 4.10 -13.03 3.95
C PRO A 27 3.28 -12.85 2.66
N PRO A 28 2.30 -13.74 2.40
CA PRO A 28 1.59 -13.78 1.12
C PRO A 28 0.74 -12.53 0.86
N SER A 29 0.47 -11.74 1.89
CA SER A 29 -0.26 -10.48 1.75
C SER A 29 0.49 -9.50 0.87
N ILE A 30 1.82 -9.36 1.02
CA ILE A 30 2.64 -8.38 0.28
C ILE A 30 2.52 -8.58 -1.22
N SER A 31 2.67 -9.82 -1.68
CA SER A 31 2.61 -10.15 -3.10
C SER A 31 1.21 -10.04 -3.68
N LYS A 32 0.16 -9.97 -2.85
CA LYS A 32 -1.24 -9.93 -3.29
C LYS A 32 -1.89 -8.55 -3.15
N LEU A 33 -1.18 -7.53 -2.63
CA LEU A 33 -1.75 -6.19 -2.42
C LEU A 33 -2.23 -5.51 -3.71
N HIS A 34 -1.63 -5.86 -4.85
CA HIS A 34 -1.92 -5.29 -6.16
C HIS A 34 -3.02 -6.06 -6.93
N GLN A 35 -3.45 -7.21 -6.40
CA GLN A 35 -4.49 -8.06 -6.97
C GLN A 35 -5.87 -7.65 -6.44
N PRO A 36 -6.97 -8.15 -7.04
CA PRO A 36 -8.31 -7.92 -6.52
C PRO A 36 -8.44 -8.26 -5.03
N PRO A 37 -9.00 -7.36 -4.20
CA PRO A 37 -9.17 -7.60 -2.77
C PRO A 37 -9.92 -8.89 -2.46
N THR A 38 -9.29 -9.79 -1.69
CA THR A 38 -9.84 -11.11 -1.36
C THR A 38 -9.57 -11.51 0.09
N ALA A 39 -10.52 -12.19 0.71
CA ALA A 39 -10.38 -12.75 2.07
C ALA A 39 -9.20 -13.74 2.19
N ARG A 40 -8.67 -14.24 1.07
CA ARG A 40 -7.51 -15.15 1.00
C ARG A 40 -6.16 -14.43 0.94
N ILE A 41 -6.11 -13.12 1.17
CA ILE A 41 -4.89 -12.31 1.11
C ILE A 41 -3.76 -12.84 2.02
N ALA A 42 -4.09 -13.34 3.22
CA ALA A 42 -3.13 -13.91 4.16
C ALA A 42 -2.89 -15.43 3.99
N ARG A 43 -3.54 -16.08 3.00
CA ARG A 43 -3.41 -17.54 2.82
C ARG A 43 -2.05 -17.87 2.22
N CYS A 44 -1.29 -18.71 2.95
CA CYS A 44 -0.11 -19.40 2.47
C CYS A 44 -0.43 -20.88 2.23
N ASP A 45 0.14 -21.47 1.18
CA ASP A 45 -0.06 -22.87 0.83
C ASP A 45 0.94 -23.81 1.53
N THR A 46 2.05 -23.27 2.03
CA THR A 46 3.02 -24.02 2.82
C THR A 46 2.75 -23.90 4.32
N ARG A 47 3.23 -24.90 5.08
CA ARG A 47 3.09 -24.97 6.54
C ARG A 47 4.40 -25.34 7.22
N ASP A 48 5.53 -25.07 6.56
CA ASP A 48 6.83 -25.64 6.90
C ASP A 48 7.25 -25.25 8.32
N LEU A 49 7.16 -23.96 8.67
CA LEU A 49 7.44 -23.49 10.03
C LEU A 49 6.47 -24.06 11.08
N LYS A 50 5.19 -24.26 10.73
CA LYS A 50 4.23 -24.89 11.65
C LYS A 50 4.62 -26.33 11.92
N ASN A 51 4.93 -27.08 10.87
CA ASN A 51 5.34 -28.48 10.98
C ASN A 51 6.66 -28.61 11.76
N LEU A 52 7.62 -27.72 11.49
CA LEU A 52 8.91 -27.69 12.21
C LEU A 52 8.74 -27.37 13.69
N SER A 53 7.80 -26.49 14.05
CA SER A 53 7.52 -26.18 15.46
C SER A 53 6.92 -27.35 16.27
N LEU A 54 6.47 -28.42 15.59
CA LEU A 54 5.87 -29.59 16.21
C LEU A 54 6.86 -30.76 16.40
N THR A 55 8.10 -30.65 15.93
CA THR A 55 9.06 -31.77 15.97
C THR A 55 9.77 -31.89 17.31
N SER A 56 10.22 -30.78 17.91
CA SER A 56 10.83 -30.75 19.25
C SER A 56 10.58 -29.43 19.98
N SER A 57 10.70 -29.43 21.30
CA SER A 57 10.55 -28.23 22.13
C SER A 57 11.60 -27.17 21.80
N ARG A 58 12.85 -27.58 21.58
CA ARG A 58 13.94 -26.68 21.20
C ARG A 58 13.66 -26.00 19.86
N LEU A 59 13.21 -26.76 18.85
CA LEU A 59 12.87 -26.17 17.55
C LEU A 59 11.66 -25.26 17.63
N ARG A 60 10.67 -25.60 18.46
CA ARG A 60 9.54 -24.71 18.74
C ARG A 60 10.00 -23.35 19.26
N GLU A 61 10.93 -23.31 20.21
CA GLU A 61 11.45 -22.07 20.78
C GLU A 61 12.13 -21.18 19.73
N VAL A 62 12.95 -21.76 18.85
CA VAL A 62 13.66 -21.02 17.79
C VAL A 62 12.71 -20.59 16.66
N VAL A 63 11.66 -21.37 16.38
CA VAL A 63 10.71 -21.09 15.29
C VAL A 63 9.66 -20.04 15.67
N ILE A 64 9.24 -19.95 16.94
CA ILE A 64 8.17 -19.05 17.40
C ILE A 64 8.34 -17.60 16.90
N PRO A 65 9.52 -16.96 17.02
CA PRO A 65 9.71 -15.58 16.59
C PRO A 65 9.35 -15.35 15.12
N ARG A 66 9.75 -16.27 14.23
CA ARG A 66 9.49 -16.17 12.78
C ARG A 66 8.08 -16.60 12.43
N LEU A 67 7.54 -17.62 13.09
CA LEU A 67 6.19 -18.11 12.85
C LEU A 67 5.11 -17.08 13.20
N PHE A 68 5.32 -16.30 14.27
CA PHE A 68 4.40 -15.26 14.73
C PHE A 68 4.83 -13.84 14.32
N ALA A 69 5.83 -13.70 13.46
CA ALA A 69 6.24 -12.40 12.90
C ALA A 69 5.11 -11.72 12.11
N HIS A 70 4.31 -12.52 11.41
CA HIS A 70 3.24 -12.06 10.55
C HIS A 70 1.93 -12.76 10.96
N VAL A 71 1.00 -11.99 11.52
CA VAL A 71 -0.25 -12.52 12.08
C VAL A 71 -1.46 -12.01 11.30
N SER A 72 -2.55 -12.77 11.35
CA SER A 72 -3.83 -12.36 10.77
C SER A 72 -5.00 -12.80 11.63
N PHE A 73 -5.99 -11.93 11.77
CA PHE A 73 -7.22 -12.17 12.51
C PHE A 73 -8.42 -11.46 11.85
N ASP A 74 -9.64 -11.85 12.20
CA ASP A 74 -10.86 -11.16 11.79
C ASP A 74 -11.20 -10.06 12.81
N LEU A 75 -11.77 -8.92 12.38
CA LEU A 75 -12.09 -7.78 13.26
C LEU A 75 -12.96 -8.13 14.48
N GLN A 76 -13.74 -9.20 14.38
CA GLN A 76 -14.61 -9.68 15.45
C GLN A 76 -13.83 -10.38 16.58
N ASP A 77 -12.64 -10.89 16.26
CA ASP A 77 -11.81 -11.72 17.15
C ASP A 77 -10.64 -10.93 17.75
N VAL A 78 -10.72 -9.58 17.78
CA VAL A 78 -9.61 -8.71 18.25
C VAL A 78 -9.24 -9.05 19.70
N ASP A 79 -10.23 -9.24 20.57
CA ASP A 79 -9.98 -9.46 22.00
C ASP A 79 -9.43 -10.86 22.26
N GLU A 80 -9.95 -11.88 21.57
CA GLU A 80 -9.44 -13.26 21.59
C GLU A 80 -8.00 -13.32 21.06
N PHE A 81 -7.72 -12.59 19.98
CA PHE A 81 -6.39 -12.50 19.40
C PHE A 81 -5.39 -11.86 20.38
N LEU A 82 -5.76 -10.73 21.01
CA LEU A 82 -4.89 -10.07 22.00
C LEU A 82 -4.68 -10.94 23.24
N ALA A 83 -5.72 -11.62 23.72
CA ALA A 83 -5.61 -12.59 24.81
C ALA A 83 -4.65 -13.73 24.47
N PHE A 84 -4.72 -14.27 23.24
CA PHE A 84 -3.79 -15.27 22.74
C PHE A 84 -2.35 -14.75 22.71
N VAL A 85 -2.12 -13.58 22.13
CA VAL A 85 -0.77 -12.98 22.04
C VAL A 85 -0.17 -12.75 23.42
N HIS A 86 -0.98 -12.27 24.37
CA HIS A 86 -0.55 -12.07 25.75
C HIS A 86 -0.24 -13.40 26.46
N ALA A 87 -1.13 -14.39 26.35
CA ALA A 87 -0.97 -15.68 27.03
C ALA A 87 0.32 -16.42 26.63
N TRP A 88 0.78 -16.22 25.39
CA TRP A 88 1.98 -16.85 24.84
C TRP A 88 3.19 -15.90 24.73
N ASN A 89 3.10 -14.70 25.29
CA ASN A 89 4.15 -13.67 25.26
C ASN A 89 4.70 -13.40 23.84
N LEU A 90 3.79 -13.32 22.85
CA LEU A 90 4.15 -13.20 21.43
C LEU A 90 4.33 -11.75 20.98
N SER A 91 3.96 -10.76 21.81
CA SER A 91 3.97 -9.34 21.45
C SER A 91 5.29 -8.85 20.84
N PRO A 92 6.48 -9.24 21.35
CA PRO A 92 7.75 -8.77 20.81
C PRO A 92 8.03 -9.26 19.38
N TYR A 93 7.39 -10.35 18.98
CA TYR A 93 7.63 -10.99 17.68
C TYR A 93 6.70 -10.45 16.60
N VAL A 94 5.52 -9.91 16.94
CA VAL A 94 4.54 -9.45 15.94
C VAL A 94 5.03 -8.20 15.21
N THR A 95 5.52 -8.36 13.98
CA THR A 95 6.02 -7.27 13.14
C THR A 95 4.99 -6.76 12.14
N SER A 96 4.06 -7.61 11.68
CA SER A 96 2.99 -7.17 10.79
C SER A 96 1.67 -7.86 11.07
N ILE A 97 0.58 -7.13 10.87
CA ILE A 97 -0.77 -7.61 11.10
C ILE A 97 -1.62 -7.47 9.84
N VAL A 98 -2.38 -8.52 9.50
CA VAL A 98 -3.43 -8.49 8.48
C VAL A 98 -4.79 -8.67 9.12
N VAL A 99 -5.61 -7.63 9.07
CA VAL A 99 -6.93 -7.58 9.69
C VAL A 99 -8.01 -7.69 8.62
N LYS A 100 -8.96 -8.59 8.82
CA LYS A 100 -10.06 -8.85 7.88
C LYS A 100 -11.39 -8.41 8.49
N GLY A 101 -12.01 -7.40 7.90
CA GLY A 101 -13.39 -7.01 8.19
C GLY A 101 -14.37 -7.81 7.35
N ARG A 102 -15.55 -8.06 7.91
CA ARG A 102 -16.62 -8.77 7.19
C ARG A 102 -17.61 -7.79 6.60
N HIS A 103 -18.19 -8.16 5.47
CA HIS A 103 -19.39 -7.49 4.97
C HIS A 103 -20.58 -7.96 5.83
N SER A 104 -20.87 -7.26 6.93
CA SER A 104 -22.05 -7.53 7.77
C SER A 104 -23.05 -6.37 7.65
N PRO A 105 -24.32 -6.64 7.32
CA PRO A 105 -25.34 -5.60 7.20
C PRO A 105 -25.61 -4.86 8.53
N ASN A 106 -25.21 -5.45 9.67
CA ASN A 106 -25.40 -4.85 10.98
C ASN A 106 -24.24 -3.93 11.42
N ASN A 107 -23.18 -3.79 10.62
CA ASN A 107 -22.05 -2.86 10.79
C ASN A 107 -21.57 -2.71 12.25
N ARG A 108 -21.44 -3.82 12.98
CA ARG A 108 -21.10 -3.85 14.42
C ARG A 108 -19.61 -3.76 14.71
N GLU A 109 -18.77 -3.71 13.67
CA GLU A 109 -17.32 -3.69 13.84
C GLU A 109 -16.88 -2.29 14.30
N ASP A 110 -16.05 -2.24 15.34
CA ASP A 110 -15.54 -1.01 15.92
C ASP A 110 -14.46 -0.39 15.00
N PRO A 111 -14.68 0.80 14.40
CA PRO A 111 -13.69 1.44 13.54
C PRO A 111 -12.43 1.87 14.29
N PHE A 112 -12.46 1.88 15.63
CA PHE A 112 -11.33 2.20 16.50
C PHE A 112 -10.63 0.96 17.08
N TRP A 113 -10.86 -0.24 16.53
CA TRP A 113 -10.21 -1.49 16.93
C TRP A 113 -8.68 -1.34 17.10
N TRP A 114 -8.06 -0.52 16.25
CA TRP A 114 -6.63 -0.25 16.23
C TRP A 114 -6.13 0.39 17.52
N ARG A 115 -6.97 1.09 18.30
CA ARG A 115 -6.57 1.61 19.62
C ARG A 115 -6.24 0.49 20.60
N ARG A 116 -7.03 -0.59 20.59
CA ARG A 116 -6.76 -1.75 21.45
C ARG A 116 -5.49 -2.45 21.01
N VAL A 117 -5.35 -2.69 19.71
CA VAL A 117 -4.19 -3.38 19.14
C VAL A 117 -2.90 -2.60 19.35
N LEU A 118 -2.86 -1.31 18.99
CA LEU A 118 -1.67 -0.47 19.12
C LEU A 118 -1.29 -0.15 20.58
N SER A 119 -2.21 -0.34 21.53
CA SER A 119 -1.89 -0.20 22.96
C SER A 119 -1.09 -1.37 23.54
N GLN A 120 -1.08 -2.51 22.84
CA GLN A 120 -0.42 -3.75 23.28
C GLN A 120 0.65 -4.23 22.32
N LEU A 121 0.48 -3.94 21.02
CA LEU A 121 1.36 -4.37 19.94
C LEU A 121 1.93 -3.16 19.21
N GLN A 122 3.14 -3.32 18.70
CA GLN A 122 3.83 -2.28 17.94
C GLN A 122 4.22 -2.78 16.54
N PRO A 123 3.25 -3.21 15.70
CA PRO A 123 3.57 -3.68 14.36
C PRO A 123 4.21 -2.56 13.51
N LEU A 124 5.13 -2.93 12.63
CA LEU A 124 5.71 -2.06 11.61
C LEU A 124 4.77 -1.90 10.42
N ARG A 125 3.87 -2.87 10.20
CA ARG A 125 2.92 -2.91 9.10
C ARG A 125 1.54 -3.34 9.57
N ILE A 126 0.52 -2.60 9.16
CA ILE A 126 -0.88 -2.97 9.34
C ILE A 126 -1.55 -2.97 7.97
N THR A 127 -2.11 -4.12 7.60
CA THR A 127 -2.92 -4.29 6.39
C THR A 127 -4.36 -4.56 6.83
N VAL A 128 -5.31 -3.80 6.31
CA VAL A 128 -6.75 -3.94 6.58
C VAL A 128 -7.46 -4.24 5.28
N LEU A 129 -8.18 -5.36 5.26
CA LEU A 129 -9.10 -5.73 4.18
C LEU A 129 -10.52 -5.61 4.73
N ALA A 130 -11.31 -4.64 4.27
CA ALA A 130 -12.67 -4.44 4.78
C ALA A 130 -13.57 -3.75 3.74
N PRO A 131 -14.91 -3.73 3.93
CA PRO A 131 -15.82 -2.98 3.06
C PRO A 131 -15.49 -1.48 3.02
N PRO A 132 -15.82 -0.77 1.92
CA PRO A 132 -15.49 0.65 1.77
C PRO A 132 -15.96 1.50 2.95
N THR A 133 -17.21 1.38 3.38
CA THR A 133 -17.77 2.19 4.47
C THR A 133 -17.01 2.03 5.79
N PHE A 134 -16.56 0.82 6.12
CA PHE A 134 -15.73 0.56 7.29
C PHE A 134 -14.34 1.20 7.15
N ILE A 135 -13.70 1.04 6.00
CA ILE A 135 -12.41 1.69 5.71
C ILE A 135 -12.53 3.21 5.86
N GLY A 136 -13.60 3.82 5.33
CA GLY A 136 -13.89 5.24 5.52
C GLY A 136 -13.91 5.62 7.00
N ALA A 137 -14.76 4.93 7.78
CA ALA A 137 -14.92 5.21 9.22
C ALA A 137 -13.60 5.05 10.00
N MET A 138 -12.84 3.99 9.74
CA MET A 138 -11.53 3.74 10.34
C MET A 138 -10.51 4.85 10.01
N MET A 139 -10.61 5.42 8.82
CA MET A 139 -9.74 6.50 8.33
C MET A 139 -10.29 7.90 8.66
N GLY A 140 -11.33 8.00 9.51
CA GLY A 140 -11.89 9.28 9.97
C GLY A 140 -12.69 10.03 8.91
N THR A 141 -13.25 9.32 7.92
CA THR A 141 -14.03 9.93 6.84
C THR A 141 -15.32 9.15 6.58
N GLN A 142 -16.28 9.78 5.91
CA GLN A 142 -17.50 9.10 5.46
C GLN A 142 -17.40 8.83 3.97
N ILE A 143 -17.62 7.58 3.57
CA ILE A 143 -17.78 7.19 2.17
C ILE A 143 -19.25 7.24 1.81
N MET A 144 -19.56 7.89 0.69
CA MET A 144 -20.92 7.94 0.14
C MET A 144 -21.30 6.57 -0.40
N ASP A 145 -22.34 5.97 0.19
CA ASP A 145 -22.78 4.61 -0.15
C ASP A 145 -23.91 4.59 -1.20
N GLY A 146 -24.45 5.75 -1.57
CA GLY A 146 -25.62 5.86 -2.46
C GLY A 146 -25.41 5.29 -3.87
N HIS A 147 -24.16 5.19 -4.32
CA HIS A 147 -23.79 4.63 -5.62
C HIS A 147 -23.08 3.28 -5.53
N SER A 148 -22.87 2.72 -4.33
CA SER A 148 -22.12 1.48 -4.13
C SER A 148 -22.71 0.29 -4.89
N TRP A 149 -24.02 0.29 -5.14
CA TRP A 149 -24.73 -0.73 -5.91
C TRP A 149 -24.22 -0.86 -7.36
N ALA A 150 -23.71 0.22 -7.97
CA ALA A 150 -23.22 0.24 -9.34
C ALA A 150 -21.80 -0.37 -9.44
N PHE A 151 -21.00 -0.25 -8.38
CA PHE A 151 -19.63 -0.76 -8.35
C PHE A 151 -19.55 -2.18 -7.77
N GLN A 152 -20.41 -2.50 -6.79
CA GLN A 152 -20.43 -3.76 -6.04
C GLN A 152 -19.07 -4.16 -5.47
N VAL A 153 -18.32 -3.19 -4.93
CA VAL A 153 -17.01 -3.41 -4.32
C VAL A 153 -17.21 -4.05 -2.94
N PRO A 154 -16.85 -5.33 -2.74
CA PRO A 154 -17.07 -6.00 -1.45
C PRO A 154 -16.02 -5.61 -0.40
N PHE A 155 -14.79 -5.37 -0.86
CA PHE A 155 -13.63 -5.08 -0.02
C PHE A 155 -12.68 -4.11 -0.70
N GLN A 156 -11.96 -3.34 0.11
CA GLN A 156 -10.80 -2.54 -0.23
C GLN A 156 -9.63 -2.94 0.66
N ILE A 157 -8.41 -2.62 0.25
CA ILE A 157 -7.21 -2.83 1.06
C ILE A 157 -6.58 -1.49 1.41
N VAL A 158 -6.35 -1.27 2.70
CA VAL A 158 -5.48 -0.22 3.20
C VAL A 158 -4.28 -0.88 3.83
N GLN A 159 -3.08 -0.42 3.53
CA GLN A 159 -1.90 -0.79 4.30
C GLN A 159 -1.13 0.47 4.71
N VAL A 160 -0.77 0.51 5.99
CA VAL A 160 0.13 1.53 6.53
C VAL A 160 1.39 0.86 7.04
N GLU A 161 2.52 1.50 6.81
CA GLU A 161 3.82 1.06 7.30
C GLU A 161 4.58 2.22 7.92
N ARG A 162 5.47 1.88 8.87
CA ARG A 162 6.39 2.81 9.51
C ARG A 162 7.79 2.22 9.50
N ASP A 163 8.78 3.11 9.49
CA ASP A 163 10.18 2.68 9.59
C ASP A 163 10.47 2.14 11.01
N VAL A 164 11.44 1.24 11.11
CA VAL A 164 11.98 0.76 12.39
C VAL A 164 12.54 1.92 13.20
N GLN A 165 13.13 2.93 12.54
CA GLN A 165 13.66 4.12 13.22
C GLN A 165 12.56 5.00 13.82
N ASP A 166 11.39 5.03 13.17
CA ASP A 166 10.20 5.78 13.61
C ASP A 166 9.26 4.93 14.48
N ALA A 167 9.63 3.67 14.76
CA ALA A 167 8.90 2.77 15.66
C ALA A 167 9.12 3.17 17.14
N GLY A 168 8.86 4.44 17.46
CA GLY A 168 8.70 4.90 18.83
C GLY A 168 7.44 4.30 19.46
N THR A 169 7.45 4.19 20.78
CA THR A 169 6.27 3.76 21.53
C THR A 169 5.18 4.81 21.38
N ILE A 170 4.06 4.42 20.77
CA ILE A 170 2.88 5.27 20.65
C ILE A 170 2.33 5.51 22.06
N SER A 171 2.23 6.77 22.48
CA SER A 171 1.66 7.09 23.78
C SER A 171 0.18 6.73 23.81
N LYS A 172 -0.27 6.02 24.86
CA LYS A 172 -1.69 5.70 25.07
C LYS A 172 -2.59 6.93 24.99
N LEU A 173 -2.13 8.07 25.53
CA LEU A 173 -2.87 9.33 25.48
C LEU A 173 -3.02 9.89 24.05
N GLN A 174 -2.02 9.69 23.19
CA GLN A 174 -2.12 10.07 21.77
C GLN A 174 -3.10 9.16 21.04
N LEU A 175 -3.05 7.86 21.33
CA LEU A 175 -3.91 6.85 20.73
C LEU A 175 -5.40 7.06 21.05
N GLU A 176 -5.71 7.45 22.29
CA GLU A 176 -7.08 7.78 22.72
C GLU A 176 -7.63 9.03 22.01
N LYS A 177 -6.76 10.01 21.71
CA LYS A 177 -7.14 11.26 21.03
C LYS A 177 -7.21 11.13 19.51
N ALA A 178 -6.49 10.18 18.93
CA ALA A 178 -6.47 9.97 17.49
C ALA A 178 -7.88 9.63 16.96
N SER A 179 -8.32 10.32 15.92
CA SER A 179 -9.65 10.14 15.33
C SER A 179 -9.67 9.16 14.15
N SER A 180 -8.49 8.77 13.67
CA SER A 180 -8.29 7.85 12.56
C SER A 180 -7.03 7.01 12.75
N LEU A 181 -6.91 5.91 12.00
CA LEU A 181 -5.70 5.09 11.96
C LEU A 181 -4.46 5.89 11.51
N LEU A 182 -4.62 6.87 10.61
CA LEU A 182 -3.50 7.71 10.17
C LEU A 182 -2.98 8.64 11.27
N GLU A 183 -3.84 9.09 12.18
CA GLU A 183 -3.44 9.91 13.33
C GLU A 183 -2.86 9.07 14.48
N ALA A 184 -3.07 7.75 14.44
CA ALA A 184 -2.68 6.85 15.52
C ALA A 184 -1.16 6.61 15.60
N GLY A 185 -0.41 6.94 14.55
CA GLY A 185 1.04 6.73 14.49
C GLY A 185 1.71 7.61 13.44
N VAL A 186 3.04 7.54 13.39
CA VAL A 186 3.83 8.18 12.33
C VAL A 186 4.06 7.15 11.24
N TRP A 187 3.28 7.26 10.17
CA TRP A 187 3.35 6.35 9.03
C TRP A 187 4.24 6.95 7.95
N SER A 188 5.13 6.14 7.38
CA SER A 188 6.04 6.52 6.30
C SER A 188 5.53 6.05 4.93
N SER A 189 4.68 5.03 4.90
CA SER A 189 4.17 4.43 3.67
C SER A 189 2.69 4.12 3.78
N LEU A 190 1.93 4.45 2.73
CA LEU A 190 0.51 4.17 2.59
C LEU A 190 0.28 3.44 1.27
N LEU A 191 -0.49 2.36 1.30
CA LEU A 191 -1.00 1.69 0.12
C LEU A 191 -2.52 1.62 0.20
N PHE A 192 -3.15 1.91 -0.93
CA PHE A 192 -4.59 1.80 -1.09
C PHE A 192 -4.93 1.02 -2.35
N ASN A 193 -5.65 -0.10 -2.19
CA ASN A 193 -6.29 -0.81 -3.28
C ASN A 193 -7.80 -0.59 -3.18
N GLU A 194 -8.31 0.20 -4.13
CA GLU A 194 -9.70 0.64 -4.19
C GLU A 194 -10.65 -0.41 -4.76
N SER A 195 -10.11 -1.52 -5.29
CA SER A 195 -10.81 -2.52 -6.09
C SER A 195 -11.14 -2.04 -7.51
N SER A 196 -12.09 -2.69 -8.16
CA SER A 196 -12.48 -2.45 -9.55
C SER A 196 -13.70 -1.54 -9.66
N SER A 197 -13.63 -0.56 -10.54
CA SER A 197 -14.76 0.27 -10.96
C SER A 197 -15.43 -0.22 -12.24
N LEU A 198 -14.90 -1.29 -12.84
CA LEU A 198 -15.32 -1.76 -14.17
C LEU A 198 -16.83 -2.07 -14.26
N LYS A 199 -17.43 -2.55 -13.17
CA LYS A 199 -18.86 -2.86 -13.14
C LYS A 199 -19.75 -1.64 -13.40
N ALA A 200 -19.32 -0.45 -12.97
CA ALA A 200 -20.10 0.78 -13.09
C ALA A 200 -20.37 1.16 -14.55
N TYR A 201 -19.47 0.80 -15.47
CA TYR A 201 -19.61 1.09 -16.90
C TYR A 201 -20.72 0.29 -17.60
N ASN A 202 -21.27 -0.75 -16.96
CA ASN A 202 -22.46 -1.44 -17.49
C ASN A 202 -23.73 -0.61 -17.36
N HIS A 203 -23.69 0.49 -16.63
CA HIS A 203 -24.84 1.32 -16.35
C HIS A 203 -24.84 2.57 -17.24
N TYR A 204 -26.01 2.90 -17.77
CA TYR A 204 -26.23 4.19 -18.43
C TYR A 204 -25.90 5.33 -17.46
N GLU A 205 -25.31 6.41 -17.97
CA GLU A 205 -24.87 7.57 -17.16
C GLU A 205 -23.89 7.22 -16.03
N TYR A 206 -23.00 6.24 -16.26
CA TYR A 206 -21.99 5.83 -15.27
C TYR A 206 -21.19 7.02 -14.69
N PHE A 207 -20.98 8.06 -15.51
CA PHE A 207 -20.26 9.28 -15.17
C PHE A 207 -20.93 10.13 -14.06
N LEU A 208 -22.19 9.86 -13.72
CA LEU A 208 -22.88 10.46 -12.57
C LEU A 208 -22.59 9.73 -11.25
N PHE A 209 -22.03 8.51 -11.32
CA PHE A 209 -21.75 7.73 -10.14
C PHE A 209 -20.45 8.16 -9.46
N GLN A 210 -20.39 7.87 -8.16
CA GLN A 210 -19.26 8.22 -7.32
C GLN A 210 -18.63 6.93 -6.82
N VAL A 211 -17.34 6.76 -7.08
CA VAL A 211 -16.59 5.59 -6.64
C VAL A 211 -16.63 5.53 -5.10
N PRO A 212 -16.99 4.39 -4.48
CA PRO A 212 -17.08 4.24 -3.04
C PRO A 212 -15.66 4.24 -2.43
N SER A 213 -15.11 5.44 -2.25
CA SER A 213 -13.70 5.63 -1.91
C SER A 213 -13.51 6.80 -0.93
N LEU A 214 -12.52 6.67 -0.05
CA LEU A 214 -12.12 7.74 0.87
C LEU A 214 -11.58 8.96 0.12
N PHE A 215 -11.00 8.76 -1.07
CA PHE A 215 -10.41 9.83 -1.89
C PHE A 215 -11.47 10.78 -2.45
N SER A 216 -12.73 10.34 -2.55
CA SER A 216 -13.83 11.22 -2.92
C SER A 216 -13.95 12.42 -1.97
N LYS A 217 -13.99 12.14 -0.65
CA LYS A 217 -14.11 13.18 0.37
C LYS A 217 -12.78 13.89 0.58
N TRP A 218 -11.68 13.15 0.70
CA TRP A 218 -10.36 13.73 0.93
C TRP A 218 -9.90 14.63 -0.21
N GLY A 219 -10.11 14.21 -1.46
CA GLY A 219 -9.76 15.01 -2.65
C GLY A 219 -10.58 16.29 -2.71
N SER A 220 -11.89 16.22 -2.40
CA SER A 220 -12.76 17.40 -2.31
C SER A 220 -12.28 18.38 -1.23
N VAL A 221 -11.88 17.86 -0.05
CA VAL A 221 -11.32 18.68 1.04
C VAL A 221 -9.97 19.30 0.64
N ALA A 222 -9.13 18.58 -0.08
CA ALA A 222 -7.83 19.05 -0.54
C ALA A 222 -7.96 20.24 -1.53
N SER A 223 -9.00 20.22 -2.39
CA SER A 223 -9.25 21.28 -3.37
C SER A 223 -9.76 22.60 -2.77
N ILE A 224 -10.30 22.60 -1.55
CA ILE A 224 -10.94 23.80 -0.95
C ILE A 224 -9.94 24.59 -0.08
N LYS A 225 -10.03 25.93 -0.11
CA LYS A 225 -9.28 26.86 0.78
C LYS A 225 -10.25 27.64 1.70
N PRO A 226 -9.86 27.96 2.95
CA PRO A 226 -9.24 27.14 3.98
C PRO A 226 -10.29 26.58 4.98
N ARG A 227 -10.17 25.31 5.38
CA ARG A 227 -11.06 24.63 6.34
C ARG A 227 -10.21 23.79 7.30
N ARG A 228 -10.57 23.74 8.60
CA ARG A 228 -9.85 22.97 9.64
C ARG A 228 -9.57 21.51 9.25
N GLU A 229 -10.52 20.88 8.56
CA GLU A 229 -10.42 19.50 8.05
C GLU A 229 -9.21 19.28 7.13
N ARG A 230 -8.89 20.26 6.26
CA ARG A 230 -7.73 20.17 5.36
C ARG A 230 -6.41 20.18 6.12
N LEU A 231 -6.32 20.96 7.20
CA LEU A 231 -5.10 21.06 8.00
C LEU A 231 -4.81 19.75 8.75
N SER A 232 -5.85 19.14 9.35
CA SER A 232 -5.71 17.83 10.02
C SER A 232 -5.31 16.74 9.03
N LEU A 233 -5.97 16.65 7.87
CA LEU A 233 -5.62 15.68 6.84
C LEU A 233 -4.19 15.89 6.30
N SER A 234 -3.81 17.14 6.02
CA SER A 234 -2.47 17.48 5.54
C SER A 234 -1.39 17.13 6.57
N HIS A 235 -1.65 17.33 7.87
CA HIS A 235 -0.70 16.99 8.92
C HIS A 235 -0.40 15.48 8.89
N SER A 236 -1.43 14.64 8.88
CA SER A 236 -1.27 13.17 8.90
C SER A 236 -0.67 12.61 7.61
N LEU A 237 -0.93 13.23 6.46
CA LEU A 237 -0.38 12.80 5.17
C LEU A 237 1.04 13.31 4.92
N SER A 238 1.46 14.38 5.59
CA SER A 238 2.78 14.98 5.37
C SER A 238 3.93 14.05 5.76
N THR A 239 3.74 13.07 6.63
CA THR A 239 4.79 12.12 7.06
C THR A 239 5.07 11.04 6.01
N LEU A 240 4.16 10.85 5.05
CA LEU A 240 4.28 9.81 4.04
C LEU A 240 5.39 10.13 3.05
N THR A 241 6.31 9.19 2.88
CA THR A 241 7.39 9.22 1.89
C THR A 241 7.14 8.26 0.73
N SER A 242 6.23 7.30 0.90
CA SER A 242 5.81 6.36 -0.15
C SER A 242 4.29 6.25 -0.21
N PHE A 243 3.74 6.29 -1.41
CA PHE A 243 2.31 6.07 -1.65
C PHE A 243 2.11 5.12 -2.83
N ARG A 244 1.31 4.07 -2.63
CA ARG A 244 0.86 3.19 -3.71
C ARG A 244 -0.66 3.27 -3.86
N TYR A 245 -1.12 3.52 -5.07
CA TYR A 245 -2.53 3.53 -5.44
C TYR A 245 -2.82 2.45 -6.48
N THR A 246 -3.75 1.56 -6.17
CA THR A 246 -4.25 0.53 -7.08
C THR A 246 -5.75 0.67 -7.21
N ALA A 247 -6.24 0.81 -8.42
CA ALA A 247 -7.67 0.80 -8.72
C ALA A 247 -7.85 0.28 -10.14
N VAL A 248 -8.80 -0.61 -10.39
CA VAL A 248 -9.02 -1.14 -11.74
C VAL A 248 -10.06 -0.28 -12.47
N PHE A 249 -9.63 0.40 -13.53
CA PHE A 249 -10.41 1.32 -14.36
C PHE A 249 -11.21 2.39 -13.59
N PRO A 250 -10.59 3.14 -12.66
CA PRO A 250 -11.28 4.25 -12.01
C PRO A 250 -11.63 5.34 -13.03
N PHE A 251 -12.68 6.12 -12.76
CA PHE A 251 -13.01 7.30 -13.56
C PHE A 251 -11.88 8.34 -13.46
N TYR A 252 -11.56 9.05 -14.55
CA TYR A 252 -10.48 10.04 -14.59
C TYR A 252 -10.71 11.18 -13.60
N ASN A 253 -11.98 11.56 -13.40
CA ASN A 253 -12.36 12.61 -12.44
C ASN A 253 -12.07 12.17 -10.99
N HIS A 254 -12.20 10.88 -10.70
CA HIS A 254 -11.83 10.29 -9.42
C HIS A 254 -10.30 10.19 -9.28
N VAL A 255 -9.56 9.84 -10.34
CA VAL A 255 -8.09 9.93 -10.36
C VAL A 255 -7.63 11.36 -10.01
N LYS A 256 -8.31 12.39 -10.53
CA LYS A 256 -8.02 13.78 -10.14
C LYS A 256 -8.21 14.03 -8.64
N LEU A 257 -9.25 13.48 -8.01
CA LEU A 257 -9.46 13.58 -6.57
C LEU A 257 -8.34 12.90 -5.77
N VAL A 258 -7.89 11.72 -6.21
CA VAL A 258 -6.73 11.04 -5.62
C VAL A 258 -5.49 11.93 -5.71
N LEU A 259 -5.21 12.50 -6.89
CA LEU A 259 -4.05 13.38 -7.09
C LEU A 259 -4.11 14.64 -6.23
N ASN A 260 -5.29 15.22 -6.01
CA ASN A 260 -5.43 16.35 -5.08
C ASN A 260 -5.04 15.97 -3.64
N VAL A 261 -5.25 14.71 -3.23
CA VAL A 261 -4.76 14.20 -1.94
C VAL A 261 -3.26 13.98 -1.94
N VAL A 262 -2.71 13.45 -3.05
CA VAL A 262 -1.26 13.26 -3.21
C VAL A 262 -0.52 14.60 -3.08
N GLU A 263 -1.09 15.70 -3.54
CA GLU A 263 -0.54 17.05 -3.33
C GLU A 263 -0.41 17.46 -1.86
N LEU A 264 -1.16 16.83 -0.93
CA LEU A 264 -1.01 17.05 0.51
C LEU A 264 0.13 16.24 1.13
N MET A 265 0.66 15.23 0.44
CA MET A 265 1.77 14.39 0.90
C MET A 265 3.10 15.09 0.61
N THR A 266 3.40 16.14 1.38
CA THR A 266 4.52 17.06 1.07
C THR A 266 5.91 16.43 1.09
N ASN A 267 6.10 15.33 1.82
CA ASN A 267 7.37 14.59 1.89
C ASN A 267 7.40 13.34 0.98
N LEU A 268 6.44 13.19 0.07
CA LEU A 268 6.35 12.04 -0.81
C LEU A 268 7.58 11.95 -1.72
N ARG A 269 8.29 10.81 -1.68
CA ARG A 269 9.47 10.50 -2.48
C ARG A 269 9.18 9.45 -3.54
N SER A 270 8.28 8.51 -3.26
CA SER A 270 7.91 7.42 -4.16
C SER A 270 6.40 7.38 -4.37
N LEU A 271 5.98 7.40 -5.64
CA LEU A 271 4.59 7.22 -6.03
C LEU A 271 4.48 6.00 -6.96
N SER A 272 3.61 5.06 -6.63
CA SER A 272 3.35 3.88 -7.46
C SER A 272 1.87 3.80 -7.80
N VAL A 273 1.54 3.59 -9.08
CA VAL A 273 0.15 3.54 -9.55
C VAL A 273 -0.12 2.28 -10.38
N GLN A 274 -1.32 1.73 -10.24
CA GLN A 274 -1.87 0.71 -11.12
C GLN A 274 -3.33 1.05 -11.39
N LEU A 275 -3.68 1.30 -12.65
CA LEU A 275 -5.03 1.61 -13.11
C LEU A 275 -5.67 0.45 -13.91
N ALA A 276 -4.87 -0.51 -14.36
CA ALA A 276 -5.34 -1.69 -15.09
C ALA A 276 -5.42 -2.92 -14.17
N PRO A 277 -6.19 -3.96 -14.58
CA PRO A 277 -6.16 -5.26 -13.92
C PRO A 277 -4.75 -5.86 -13.94
N CYS A 278 -4.39 -6.63 -12.92
CA CYS A 278 -3.11 -7.34 -12.92
C CYS A 278 -3.08 -8.46 -13.97
N GLU A 279 -1.89 -8.93 -14.33
CA GLU A 279 -1.72 -10.05 -15.26
C GLU A 279 -2.51 -11.28 -14.77
N ASN A 280 -3.33 -11.86 -15.65
CA ASN A 280 -4.29 -12.95 -15.39
C ASN A 280 -5.58 -12.59 -14.64
N ASP A 281 -5.84 -11.32 -14.37
CA ASP A 281 -7.15 -10.89 -13.89
C ASP A 281 -8.19 -10.96 -15.03
N LYS A 282 -9.32 -11.62 -14.75
CA LYS A 282 -10.42 -11.79 -15.70
C LYS A 282 -11.50 -10.73 -15.57
N ALA A 283 -11.28 -9.68 -14.78
CA ALA A 283 -12.25 -8.62 -14.56
C ALA A 283 -12.79 -8.05 -15.89
N THR A 284 -11.92 -7.76 -16.85
CA THR A 284 -12.29 -7.27 -18.19
C THR A 284 -13.16 -8.26 -18.95
N GLU A 285 -12.76 -9.53 -19.03
CA GLU A 285 -13.52 -10.59 -19.72
C GLU A 285 -14.89 -10.84 -19.11
N ILE A 286 -15.02 -10.71 -17.78
CA ILE A 286 -16.27 -10.93 -17.05
C ILE A 286 -17.25 -9.80 -17.35
N GLU A 287 -16.82 -8.55 -17.24
CA GLU A 287 -17.71 -7.39 -17.39
C GLU A 287 -18.00 -7.05 -18.85
N GLN A 288 -17.12 -7.37 -19.81
CA GLN A 288 -17.40 -7.26 -21.25
C GLN A 288 -18.59 -8.11 -21.73
N ARG A 289 -19.08 -9.04 -20.90
CA ARG A 289 -20.31 -9.80 -21.19
C ARG A 289 -21.58 -8.99 -20.91
N GLY A 290 -21.46 -7.82 -20.28
CA GLY A 290 -22.55 -6.91 -19.99
C GLY A 290 -22.80 -5.89 -21.11
N SER A 291 -23.38 -4.74 -20.75
CA SER A 291 -23.74 -3.65 -21.66
C SER A 291 -22.70 -2.53 -21.75
N MET A 292 -21.54 -2.70 -21.12
CA MET A 292 -20.44 -1.75 -21.14
C MET A 292 -19.89 -1.54 -22.56
N ASP A 293 -19.69 -0.28 -22.96
CA ASP A 293 -18.85 0.05 -24.11
C ASP A 293 -17.38 -0.23 -23.76
N PRO A 294 -16.69 -1.15 -24.46
CA PRO A 294 -15.31 -1.47 -24.17
C PRO A 294 -14.35 -0.28 -24.28
N SER A 295 -14.68 0.77 -25.05
CA SER A 295 -13.83 1.94 -25.24
C SER A 295 -13.80 2.87 -24.02
N ASP A 296 -14.90 2.98 -23.28
CA ASP A 296 -15.02 3.94 -22.18
C ASP A 296 -13.96 3.74 -21.08
N PRO A 297 -13.77 2.53 -20.50
CA PRO A 297 -12.75 2.31 -19.48
C PRO A 297 -11.33 2.64 -19.97
N TRP A 298 -11.01 2.34 -21.22
CA TRP A 298 -9.67 2.61 -21.77
C TRP A 298 -9.43 4.11 -21.99
N MET A 299 -10.43 4.86 -22.46
CA MET A 299 -10.34 6.32 -22.57
C MET A 299 -10.16 6.98 -21.19
N GLU A 300 -10.88 6.50 -20.19
CA GLU A 300 -10.76 6.95 -18.79
C GLU A 300 -9.37 6.66 -18.23
N LEU A 301 -8.83 5.46 -18.51
CA LEU A 301 -7.47 5.06 -18.12
C LEU A 301 -6.39 5.94 -18.76
N ALA A 302 -6.47 6.17 -20.07
CA ALA A 302 -5.53 7.02 -20.80
C ALA A 302 -5.54 8.46 -20.25
N THR A 303 -6.74 9.01 -20.04
CA THR A 303 -6.92 10.34 -19.43
C THR A 303 -6.38 10.37 -18.00
N GLY A 304 -6.63 9.33 -17.21
CA GLY A 304 -6.09 9.17 -15.86
C GLY A 304 -4.56 9.20 -15.83
N TYR A 305 -3.90 8.49 -16.75
CA TYR A 305 -2.44 8.50 -16.87
C TYR A 305 -1.88 9.85 -17.32
N SER A 306 -2.58 10.56 -18.21
CA SER A 306 -2.19 11.93 -18.58
C SER A 306 -2.22 12.87 -17.35
N LEU A 307 -3.27 12.78 -16.52
CA LEU A 307 -3.35 13.54 -15.26
C LEU A 307 -2.23 13.17 -14.29
N ILE A 308 -1.92 11.88 -14.15
CA ILE A 308 -0.83 11.37 -13.30
C ILE A 308 0.51 11.91 -13.80
N ALA A 309 0.79 11.88 -15.10
CA ALA A 309 2.04 12.37 -15.67
C ALA A 309 2.28 13.84 -15.33
N HIS A 310 1.25 14.68 -15.50
CA HIS A 310 1.32 16.10 -15.13
C HIS A 310 1.53 16.29 -13.62
N ALA A 311 0.83 15.53 -12.78
CA ALA A 311 1.01 15.60 -11.33
C ALA A 311 2.42 15.15 -10.90
N VAL A 312 2.95 14.06 -11.47
CA VAL A 312 4.31 13.55 -11.20
C VAL A 312 5.35 14.59 -11.58
N ARG A 313 5.23 15.21 -12.77
CA ARG A 313 6.10 16.30 -13.18
C ARG A 313 6.06 17.45 -12.18
N ASP A 314 4.86 17.91 -11.84
CA ASP A 314 4.66 19.03 -10.93
C ASP A 314 5.17 18.76 -9.51
N LEU A 315 4.95 17.55 -8.98
CA LEU A 315 5.44 17.08 -7.69
C LEU A 315 6.96 16.86 -7.70
N GLY A 316 7.52 16.48 -8.85
CA GLY A 316 8.96 16.42 -9.06
C GLY A 316 9.60 17.80 -9.04
N VAL A 317 8.96 18.82 -9.62
CA VAL A 317 9.49 20.19 -9.66
C VAL A 317 9.31 20.92 -8.33
N ARG A 318 8.12 20.84 -7.73
CA ARG A 318 7.74 21.63 -6.54
C ARG A 318 7.87 20.87 -5.22
N GLY A 319 7.87 19.54 -5.25
CA GLY A 319 7.87 18.67 -4.09
C GLY A 319 9.14 17.83 -3.97
N CYS A 320 9.04 16.73 -3.22
CA CYS A 320 10.15 15.82 -2.94
C CYS A 320 10.10 14.52 -3.76
N LEU A 321 9.24 14.43 -4.78
CA LEU A 321 9.04 13.19 -5.53
C LEU A 321 10.30 12.87 -6.35
N MET A 322 10.85 11.68 -6.12
CA MET A 322 12.08 11.19 -6.75
C MET A 322 11.84 9.98 -7.65
N THR A 323 10.81 9.19 -7.35
CA THR A 323 10.49 7.96 -8.07
C THR A 323 9.01 7.89 -8.35
N PHE A 324 8.67 7.61 -9.61
CA PHE A 324 7.33 7.25 -10.04
C PHE A 324 7.38 5.87 -10.70
N SER A 325 6.45 4.98 -10.39
CA SER A 325 6.32 3.71 -11.09
C SER A 325 4.88 3.37 -11.42
N THR A 326 4.68 2.65 -12.52
CA THR A 326 3.40 2.03 -12.84
C THR A 326 3.53 0.54 -13.10
N SER A 327 2.65 -0.25 -12.48
CA SER A 327 2.58 -1.69 -12.71
C SER A 327 1.92 -2.05 -14.05
N ASP A 328 1.16 -1.13 -14.65
CA ASP A 328 0.47 -1.37 -15.92
C ASP A 328 1.45 -1.41 -17.10
N TYR A 329 2.66 -0.87 -16.94
CA TYR A 329 3.72 -0.93 -17.97
C TYR A 329 4.23 -2.36 -18.22
N ALA A 330 4.00 -3.27 -17.28
CA ALA A 330 4.30 -4.69 -17.45
C ALA A 330 3.40 -5.34 -18.51
N LEU A 331 2.20 -4.79 -18.75
CA LEU A 331 1.26 -5.29 -19.75
C LEU A 331 1.69 -4.85 -21.15
N ASP A 332 2.10 -5.81 -21.98
CA ASP A 332 2.60 -5.54 -23.34
C ASP A 332 1.59 -4.74 -24.20
N ALA A 333 0.30 -4.96 -24.01
CA ALA A 333 -0.77 -4.26 -24.73
C ALA A 333 -0.86 -2.77 -24.39
N LEU A 334 -0.55 -2.37 -23.15
CA LEU A 334 -0.62 -0.97 -22.70
C LEU A 334 0.69 -0.22 -22.86
N ARG A 335 1.80 -0.95 -22.99
CA ARG A 335 3.13 -0.35 -23.05
C ARG A 335 3.25 0.77 -24.10
N PRO A 336 2.83 0.61 -25.37
CA PRO A 336 3.00 1.67 -26.37
C PRO A 336 2.25 2.97 -26.03
N GLU A 337 1.01 2.83 -25.53
CA GLU A 337 0.17 3.97 -25.15
C GLU A 337 0.73 4.67 -23.91
N LEU A 338 1.10 3.91 -22.88
CA LEU A 338 1.71 4.48 -21.67
C LEU A 338 3.07 5.13 -21.96
N SER A 339 3.89 4.54 -22.84
CA SER A 339 5.14 5.16 -23.30
C SER A 339 4.89 6.51 -23.96
N GLY A 340 3.86 6.63 -24.81
CA GLY A 340 3.47 7.91 -25.42
C GLY A 340 3.03 8.92 -24.36
N ILE A 341 2.01 8.59 -23.56
CA ILE A 341 1.42 9.51 -22.57
C ILE A 341 2.44 9.96 -21.53
N LEU A 342 3.18 9.01 -20.94
CA LEU A 342 4.12 9.31 -19.86
C LEU A 342 5.42 9.91 -20.42
N GLY A 343 5.92 9.39 -21.54
CA GLY A 343 7.17 9.85 -22.17
C GLY A 343 7.08 11.29 -22.64
N ASP A 344 5.99 11.67 -23.32
CA ASP A 344 5.78 13.02 -23.83
C ASP A 344 5.88 14.10 -22.74
N ILE A 345 5.43 13.76 -21.52
CA ILE A 345 5.37 14.68 -20.38
C ILE A 345 6.61 14.58 -19.50
N LEU A 346 7.11 13.37 -19.21
CA LEU A 346 8.15 13.13 -18.21
C LEU A 346 9.57 13.21 -18.78
N ASP A 347 9.82 12.71 -20.00
CA ASP A 347 11.18 12.55 -20.52
C ASP A 347 11.89 13.90 -20.71
N ASN A 348 11.13 14.95 -21.04
CA ASN A 348 11.62 16.32 -21.18
C ASN A 348 11.74 17.09 -19.84
N SER A 349 11.44 16.46 -18.70
CA SER A 349 11.34 17.13 -17.39
C SER A 349 12.34 16.63 -16.35
N GLY A 350 13.45 16.02 -16.79
CA GLY A 350 14.54 15.58 -15.91
C GLY A 350 14.29 14.21 -15.24
N TRP A 351 13.26 13.50 -15.68
CA TRP A 351 13.01 12.11 -15.31
C TRP A 351 13.73 11.17 -16.28
N VAL A 352 14.19 10.04 -15.76
CA VAL A 352 14.87 8.99 -16.52
C VAL A 352 14.06 7.72 -16.37
N HIS A 353 13.63 7.18 -17.49
CA HIS A 353 12.87 5.92 -17.55
C HIS A 353 13.81 4.71 -17.58
N ASP A 354 13.46 3.66 -16.84
CA ASP A 354 14.22 2.40 -16.74
C ASP A 354 13.80 1.34 -17.78
N ASN A 355 12.90 1.68 -18.70
CA ASN A 355 12.25 0.76 -19.65
C ASN A 355 11.41 -0.37 -19.02
N ARG A 356 11.18 -0.33 -17.70
CA ARG A 356 10.40 -1.31 -16.94
C ARG A 356 9.22 -0.68 -16.20
N GLY A 357 8.88 0.57 -16.53
CA GLY A 357 7.75 1.28 -15.95
C GLY A 357 8.11 2.10 -14.71
N THR A 358 9.39 2.42 -14.51
CA THR A 358 9.84 3.32 -13.44
C THR A 358 10.54 4.54 -14.02
N TRP A 359 10.17 5.71 -13.52
CA TRP A 359 10.81 6.98 -13.79
C TRP A 359 11.51 7.46 -12.51
N CYS A 360 12.80 7.74 -12.62
CA CYS A 360 13.62 8.28 -11.54
C CYS A 360 14.08 9.69 -11.89
N LYS A 361 13.98 10.63 -10.95
CA LYS A 361 14.48 11.98 -11.14
C LYS A 361 16.01 11.95 -11.17
N ARG A 362 16.62 12.59 -12.17
CA ARG A 362 18.08 12.72 -12.25
C ARG A 362 18.57 13.52 -11.05
N SER A 363 19.29 12.89 -10.14
CA SER A 363 19.96 13.60 -9.04
C SER A 363 20.94 14.58 -9.67
N GLY A 364 20.83 15.86 -9.36
CA GLY A 364 21.73 16.87 -9.90
C GLY A 364 23.17 16.50 -9.55
N ALA A 365 23.98 16.16 -10.56
CA ALA A 365 25.42 16.22 -10.40
C ALA A 365 25.74 17.65 -9.94
N SER A 366 26.38 17.75 -8.79
CA SER A 366 27.01 18.97 -8.29
C SER A 366 27.75 19.67 -9.44
N ASN A 367 27.27 20.85 -9.82
CA ASN A 367 28.08 21.81 -10.56
C ASN A 367 29.24 22.26 -9.65
N ALA A 368 30.31 21.48 -9.64
CA ALA A 368 31.64 21.94 -9.26
C ALA A 368 32.43 22.12 -10.56
N LEU A 369 32.10 23.17 -11.30
CA LEU A 369 32.93 23.70 -12.38
C LEU A 369 33.97 24.63 -11.75
N GLY A 370 35.25 24.33 -11.98
CA GLY A 370 36.29 25.36 -12.03
C GLY A 370 37.48 25.19 -11.10
N SER A 371 38.30 24.15 -11.28
CA SER A 371 39.74 24.29 -11.07
C SER A 371 40.46 24.06 -12.39
N SER A 372 40.62 25.14 -13.15
CA SER A 372 41.52 25.23 -14.29
C SER A 372 42.97 25.05 -13.80
N SER A 373 43.62 23.95 -14.18
CA SER A 373 45.09 23.87 -14.17
C SER A 373 45.63 24.56 -15.42
N PRO A 374 46.56 25.52 -15.32
CA PRO A 374 47.18 26.12 -16.49
C PRO A 374 48.28 25.21 -17.04
N ALA A 375 48.27 25.02 -18.36
CA ALA A 375 49.33 24.35 -19.10
C ALA A 375 50.59 25.22 -19.10
N SER A 376 51.70 24.67 -18.61
CA SER A 376 53.04 25.20 -18.74
C SER A 376 53.57 24.99 -20.16
N LEU A 377 53.71 26.07 -20.92
CA LEU A 377 54.53 26.13 -22.13
C LEU A 377 55.92 26.66 -21.76
N LEU A 378 56.95 25.85 -21.98
CA LEU A 378 58.35 26.29 -22.09
C LEU A 378 58.76 26.17 -23.57
N PRO A 379 59.42 27.18 -24.16
CA PRO A 379 60.02 27.05 -25.47
C PRO A 379 61.47 26.57 -25.36
N ALA A 380 61.89 25.81 -26.38
CA ALA A 380 63.29 25.54 -26.68
C ALA A 380 63.66 26.29 -27.98
N ALA A 381 64.87 26.88 -27.95
CA ALA A 381 65.58 27.65 -28.98
C ALA A 381 65.19 29.13 -29.13
#